data_AF-A0A6A4E865-F1
#
_entry.id   AF-A0A6A4E865-F1
#
_cell.length_a   1.000
_cell.length_b   1.000
_cell.length_c   1.000
_cell.angle_alpha   90.00
_cell.angle_beta   90.00
_cell.angle_gamma   90.00
#
_symmetry.space_group_name_H-M   'P 1'
#
loop_
_entity.id
_entity.type
_entity.pdbx_description
1 polymer ?
#
loop_
_entity_poly.entity_id
_entity_poly.type
_entity_poly.pdbx_seq_one_letter_code
_entity_poly.pdbx_strand_id
1 'polypeptide(L)'
;MVFRAAKAAACHEGATAPPIGRTTSLCVSSDFQRSSSVSLMFAAPWLARSPEQSNEPYAWASRAHMCRLCVGKQVHFQVKYRVAAINRDVGIVWLAHNACGVEENLCAIQARTGFAKEQVAISEKKRTYADADAESNATVQWHGADAAVLVSEYKGKLVPAIVEAVRDGVSLRVILKPSLQLVNFGLSGV
;
A
#
# COMPACT_ATOMS: atom_id res chain seq x y z
N MET A 1 -12.48 -18.57 -10.58
CA MET A 1 -13.05 -17.39 -9.89
C MET A 1 -12.11 -16.21 -10.14
N VAL A 2 -12.65 -15.09 -10.62
CA VAL A 2 -11.86 -13.90 -10.97
C VAL A 2 -11.78 -13.01 -9.73
N PHE A 3 -10.57 -12.70 -9.25
CA PHE A 3 -10.39 -11.82 -8.10
C PHE A 3 -9.85 -10.46 -8.54
N ARG A 4 -10.35 -9.38 -7.94
CA ARG A 4 -9.78 -8.04 -8.11
C ARG A 4 -9.15 -7.55 -6.83
N ALA A 5 -7.99 -6.93 -6.94
CA ALA A 5 -7.34 -6.28 -5.80
C ALA A 5 -8.03 -4.94 -5.50
N ALA A 6 -8.59 -4.83 -4.30
CA ALA A 6 -9.33 -3.65 -3.85
C ALA A 6 -8.43 -2.68 -3.07
N LYS A 7 -7.52 -3.20 -2.25
CA LYS A 7 -6.58 -2.40 -1.45
C LYS A 7 -5.29 -3.18 -1.22
N ALA A 8 -4.18 -2.43 -1.17
CA ALA A 8 -2.88 -2.96 -0.86
C ALA A 8 -2.29 -2.15 0.30
N ALA A 9 -1.93 -2.82 1.41
CA ALA A 9 -1.53 -2.16 2.65
C ALA A 9 -0.40 -2.93 3.35
N ALA A 10 0.53 -2.22 4.01
CA ALA A 10 1.47 -2.81 4.95
C ALA A 10 0.77 -3.01 6.31
N CYS A 11 0.67 -4.25 6.80
CA CYS A 11 -0.06 -4.67 8.00
C CYS A 11 0.89 -5.07 9.17
N HIS A 12 0.44 -4.80 10.40
CA HIS A 12 1.06 -5.11 11.71
C HIS A 12 -0.10 -5.29 12.68
N GLU A 13 -0.12 -6.39 13.42
CA GLU A 13 -0.93 -6.54 14.64
C GLU A 13 -0.01 -7.13 15.71
N GLY A 14 -0.09 -6.59 16.92
CA GLY A 14 0.70 -7.05 18.05
C GLY A 14 0.11 -8.35 18.61
N ALA A 15 0.94 -9.38 18.68
CA ALA A 15 1.08 -10.33 19.79
C ALA A 15 1.99 -11.49 19.34
N THR A 16 3.16 -11.60 19.98
CA THR A 16 3.93 -12.84 20.22
C THR A 16 3.88 -13.95 19.15
N ALA A 17 4.54 -13.73 18.01
CA ALA A 17 5.04 -14.75 17.07
C ALA A 17 6.06 -14.08 16.10
N PRO A 18 7.02 -14.81 15.48
CA PRO A 18 8.24 -14.24 14.89
C PRO A 18 7.93 -13.31 13.70
N PRO A 19 8.87 -12.50 13.18
CA PRO A 19 8.69 -11.10 12.82
C PRO A 19 7.63 -10.84 11.73
N ILE A 20 6.35 -10.83 12.10
CA ILE A 20 5.21 -10.61 11.18
C ILE A 20 4.89 -9.11 11.01
N GLY A 21 5.59 -8.22 11.72
CA GLY A 21 5.35 -6.77 11.70
C GLY A 21 5.63 -6.03 10.38
N ARG A 22 6.08 -6.75 9.33
CA ARG A 22 6.54 -6.21 8.04
C ARG A 22 5.83 -6.87 6.85
N THR A 23 4.55 -7.17 7.01
CA THR A 23 3.80 -7.95 6.02
C THR A 23 2.96 -7.04 5.14
N THR A 24 2.99 -7.27 3.83
CA THR A 24 2.10 -6.58 2.91
C THR A 24 0.87 -7.42 2.64
N SER A 25 -0.32 -6.88 2.89
CA SER A 25 -1.59 -7.56 2.66
C SER A 25 -2.33 -6.96 1.47
N LEU A 26 -2.89 -7.85 0.66
CA LEU A 26 -3.77 -7.53 -0.44
C LEU A 26 -5.20 -7.94 -0.08
N CYS A 27 -6.13 -6.99 -0.12
CA CYS A 27 -7.55 -7.30 -0.06
C CYS A 27 -8.02 -7.67 -1.47
N VAL A 28 -8.45 -8.92 -1.62
CA VAL A 28 -8.97 -9.48 -2.86
C VAL A 28 -10.47 -9.70 -2.73
N SER A 29 -11.22 -9.29 -3.74
CA SER A 29 -12.66 -9.53 -3.82
C SER A 29 -12.97 -10.39 -5.03
N SER A 30 -13.79 -11.42 -4.83
CA SER A 30 -14.33 -12.20 -5.96
C SER A 30 -15.54 -11.50 -6.57
N ASP A 31 -16.40 -10.97 -5.71
CA ASP A 31 -17.56 -10.14 -6.03
C ASP A 31 -17.67 -9.00 -5.02
N PHE A 32 -18.64 -8.07 -5.19
CA PHE A 32 -18.83 -6.92 -4.29
C PHE A 32 -19.07 -7.32 -2.82
N GLN A 33 -19.62 -8.51 -2.56
CA GLN A 33 -20.00 -8.94 -1.21
C GLN A 33 -18.93 -9.77 -0.47
N ARG A 34 -17.92 -10.31 -1.17
CA ARG A 34 -16.97 -11.26 -0.57
C ARG A 34 -15.52 -10.84 -0.77
N SER A 35 -14.97 -10.23 0.28
CA SER A 35 -13.56 -9.88 0.39
C SER A 35 -12.79 -10.90 1.22
N SER A 36 -11.53 -11.13 0.87
CA SER A 36 -10.55 -11.87 1.67
C SER A 36 -9.22 -11.14 1.65
N SER A 37 -8.42 -11.29 2.69
CA SER A 37 -7.09 -10.68 2.77
C SER A 37 -6.01 -11.75 2.65
N VAL A 38 -5.07 -11.56 1.74
CA VAL A 38 -3.89 -12.43 1.59
C VAL A 38 -2.64 -11.62 1.85
N SER A 39 -1.83 -12.10 2.78
CA SER A 39 -0.51 -11.57 3.08
C SER A 39 0.53 -12.14 2.11
N LEU A 40 1.33 -11.25 1.51
CA LEU A 40 2.36 -11.61 0.55
C LEU A 40 3.56 -12.25 1.28
N MET A 41 4.13 -13.28 0.67
CA MET A 41 5.30 -14.00 1.19
C MET A 41 6.61 -13.23 0.92
N PHE A 42 6.69 -11.98 1.38
CA PHE A 42 7.93 -11.19 1.45
C PHE A 42 7.82 -10.11 2.55
N ALA A 43 8.96 -9.62 3.02
CA ALA A 43 9.02 -8.53 3.99
C ALA A 43 9.13 -7.16 3.29
N ALA A 44 8.16 -6.28 3.54
CA ALA A 44 8.16 -4.89 3.03
C ALA A 44 8.64 -3.90 4.10
N PRO A 45 9.12 -2.71 3.72
CA PRO A 45 9.45 -1.66 4.68
C PRO A 45 8.21 -1.20 5.46
N TRP A 46 8.41 -0.86 6.71
CA TRP A 46 7.32 -0.51 7.62
C TRP A 46 6.75 0.89 7.38
N LEU A 47 5.44 0.96 7.18
CA LEU A 47 4.68 2.21 7.06
C LEU A 47 3.97 2.51 8.37
N ALA A 48 4.20 3.71 8.91
CA ALA A 48 3.53 4.26 10.07
C ALA A 48 2.01 4.28 9.88
N ARG A 49 1.27 3.99 10.95
CA ARG A 49 -0.21 4.03 10.97
C ARG A 49 -0.79 5.04 11.94
N SER A 50 0.04 5.64 12.76
CA SER A 50 -0.33 6.65 13.73
C SER A 50 0.61 7.84 13.63
N PRO A 51 0.20 9.03 14.10
CA PRO A 51 1.02 10.23 14.04
C PRO A 51 2.31 10.14 14.88
N GLU A 52 2.35 9.27 15.89
CA GLU A 52 3.52 9.05 16.76
C GLU A 52 4.58 8.15 16.12
N GLN A 53 4.27 7.55 14.97
CA GLN A 53 5.09 6.57 14.29
C GLN A 53 5.79 7.18 13.06
N SER A 54 7.05 6.80 12.83
CA SER A 54 7.83 7.24 11.66
C SER A 54 8.00 6.12 10.64
N ASN A 55 7.98 6.41 9.35
CA ASN A 55 8.16 5.39 8.32
C ASN A 55 9.59 4.81 8.32
N GLU A 56 9.73 3.53 8.00
CA GLU A 56 11.02 3.03 7.50
C GLU A 56 11.30 3.66 6.11
N PRO A 57 12.59 3.80 5.73
CA PRO A 57 12.96 4.29 4.41
C PRO A 57 12.24 3.51 3.31
N TYR A 58 11.72 4.24 2.32
CA TYR A 58 11.01 3.71 1.15
C TYR A 58 9.66 3.03 1.42
N ALA A 59 9.15 3.03 2.65
CA ALA A 59 7.85 2.42 2.97
C ALA A 59 6.69 3.02 2.18
N TRP A 60 6.65 4.35 2.08
CA TRP A 60 5.64 5.06 1.30
C TRP A 60 5.74 4.73 -0.19
N ALA A 61 6.96 4.72 -0.72
CA ALA A 61 7.22 4.40 -2.13
C ALA A 61 6.82 2.96 -2.48
N SER A 62 7.12 1.98 -1.60
CA SER A 62 6.70 0.58 -1.76
C SER A 62 5.18 0.46 -1.84
N ARG A 63 4.47 1.10 -0.90
CA ARG A 63 3.01 1.12 -0.85
C ARG A 63 2.41 1.77 -2.10
N ALA A 64 2.91 2.93 -2.51
CA ALA A 64 2.43 3.63 -3.70
C ALA A 64 2.68 2.83 -4.98
N HIS A 65 3.84 2.16 -5.08
CA HIS A 65 4.17 1.29 -6.21
C HIS A 65 3.20 0.12 -6.32
N MET A 66 2.94 -0.57 -5.21
CA MET A 66 1.99 -1.68 -5.18
C MET A 66 0.56 -1.26 -5.51
N CYS A 67 0.09 -0.12 -4.98
CA CYS A 67 -1.22 0.42 -5.33
C CYS A 67 -1.35 0.65 -6.84
N ARG A 68 -0.34 1.27 -7.46
CA ARG A 68 -0.32 1.51 -8.92
C ARG A 68 -0.26 0.21 -9.73
N LEU A 69 0.38 -0.82 -9.20
CA LEU A 69 0.49 -2.11 -9.88
C LEU A 69 -0.78 -2.94 -9.81
N CYS A 70 -1.45 -3.00 -8.65
CA CYS A 70 -2.45 -4.03 -8.38
C CYS A 70 -3.88 -3.51 -8.31
N VAL A 71 -4.10 -2.30 -7.78
CA VAL A 71 -5.46 -1.83 -7.46
C VAL A 71 -6.32 -1.77 -8.72
N GLY A 72 -7.51 -2.37 -8.65
CA GLY A 72 -8.45 -2.48 -9.76
C GLY A 72 -8.14 -3.56 -10.79
N LYS A 73 -6.95 -4.18 -10.73
CA LYS A 73 -6.54 -5.26 -11.64
C LYS A 73 -6.97 -6.63 -11.14
N GLN A 74 -7.10 -7.55 -12.10
CA GLN A 74 -7.35 -8.95 -11.82
C GLN A 74 -6.08 -9.63 -11.30
N VAL A 75 -6.24 -10.44 -10.27
CA VAL A 75 -5.16 -11.18 -9.64
C VAL A 75 -5.53 -12.65 -9.45
N HIS A 76 -4.51 -13.50 -9.48
CA HIS A 76 -4.58 -14.89 -9.08
C HIS A 76 -3.72 -15.07 -7.83
N PHE A 77 -4.15 -15.89 -6.89
CA PHE A 77 -3.36 -16.12 -5.67
C PHE A 77 -3.45 -17.56 -5.20
N GLN A 78 -2.40 -17.99 -4.53
CA GLN A 78 -2.30 -19.30 -3.91
C GLN A 78 -1.90 -19.12 -2.46
N VAL A 79 -2.77 -19.53 -1.54
CA VAL A 79 -2.47 -19.58 -0.11
C VAL A 79 -1.48 -20.73 0.11
N LYS A 80 -0.35 -20.45 0.75
CA LYS A 80 0.67 -21.45 1.08
C LYS A 80 0.42 -22.02 2.47
N TYR A 81 0.18 -21.15 3.44
CA TYR A 81 -0.13 -21.53 4.80
C TYR A 81 -0.98 -20.46 5.49
N ARG A 82 -1.73 -20.87 6.51
CA ARG A 82 -2.46 -19.97 7.40
C ARG A 82 -1.73 -19.87 8.71
N VAL A 83 -1.47 -18.65 9.16
CA VAL A 83 -0.95 -18.37 10.50
C VAL A 83 -2.12 -18.32 11.47
N ALA A 84 -2.37 -19.43 12.16
CA ALA A 84 -3.55 -19.59 13.04
C ALA A 84 -3.63 -18.54 14.15
N ALA A 85 -2.48 -18.17 14.75
CA ALA A 85 -2.41 -17.21 15.85
C ALA A 85 -2.97 -15.82 15.51
N ILE A 86 -2.86 -15.41 14.24
CA ILE A 86 -3.33 -14.09 13.75
C ILE A 86 -4.46 -14.22 12.72
N ASN A 87 -4.94 -15.44 12.49
CA ASN A 87 -5.94 -15.78 11.47
C ASN A 87 -5.66 -15.15 10.09
N ARG A 88 -4.40 -15.25 9.61
CA ARG A 88 -4.00 -14.69 8.31
C ARG A 88 -3.53 -15.74 7.31
N ASP A 89 -4.01 -15.62 6.08
CA ASP A 89 -3.54 -16.40 4.94
C ASP A 89 -2.30 -15.77 4.34
N VAL A 90 -1.20 -16.51 4.31
CA VAL A 90 0.04 -16.11 3.65
C VAL A 90 0.16 -16.86 2.34
N GLY A 91 0.46 -16.14 1.27
CA GLY A 91 0.45 -16.69 -0.07
C GLY A 91 1.28 -15.90 -1.08
N ILE A 92 1.24 -16.42 -2.30
CA ILE A 92 1.83 -15.79 -3.48
C ILE A 92 0.68 -15.24 -4.33
N VAL A 93 0.89 -14.06 -4.90
CA VAL A 93 -0.09 -13.39 -5.75
C VAL A 93 0.55 -13.07 -7.09
N TRP A 94 -0.17 -13.36 -8.16
CA TRP A 94 0.16 -13.09 -9.55
C TRP A 94 -0.80 -12.04 -10.11
N LEU A 95 -0.25 -11.10 -10.87
CA LEU A 95 -1.04 -10.21 -11.70
C LEU A 95 -1.48 -10.99 -12.95
N ALA A 96 -2.76 -10.86 -13.33
CA ALA A 96 -3.25 -11.44 -14.57
C ALA A 96 -2.46 -10.90 -15.78
N HIS A 97 -2.42 -11.70 -16.84
CA HIS A 97 -1.61 -11.49 -18.03
C HIS A 97 -1.48 -10.01 -18.46
N ASN A 98 -0.25 -9.53 -18.47
CA ASN A 98 0.11 -8.31 -19.20
C ASN A 98 -0.08 -8.56 -20.71
N ALA A 99 0.00 -7.51 -21.55
CA ALA A 99 -0.18 -7.60 -23.02
C ALA A 99 0.66 -8.70 -23.72
N CYS A 100 1.73 -9.20 -23.09
CA CYS A 100 2.57 -10.29 -23.57
C CYS A 100 2.17 -11.71 -23.12
N GLY A 101 1.06 -11.90 -22.40
CA GLY A 101 0.64 -13.24 -22.00
C GLY A 101 1.53 -13.90 -20.94
N VAL A 102 2.24 -13.13 -20.12
CA VAL A 102 3.03 -13.64 -18.98
C VAL A 102 2.37 -13.22 -17.66
N GLU A 103 2.12 -14.18 -16.78
CA GLU A 103 1.75 -13.90 -15.39
C GLU A 103 2.98 -13.46 -14.61
N GLU A 104 2.92 -12.30 -13.97
CA GLU A 104 4.03 -11.81 -13.14
C GLU A 104 3.71 -11.96 -11.66
N ASN A 105 4.64 -12.56 -10.92
CA ASN A 105 4.58 -12.69 -9.47
C ASN A 105 4.87 -11.34 -8.79
N LEU A 106 3.97 -10.89 -7.92
CA LEU A 106 4.12 -9.63 -7.19
C LEU A 106 5.35 -9.58 -6.30
N CYS A 107 5.70 -10.69 -5.63
CA CYS A 107 6.93 -10.76 -4.83
C CYS A 107 8.17 -10.54 -5.69
N ALA A 108 8.21 -11.15 -6.89
CA ALA A 108 9.32 -10.99 -7.82
C ALA A 108 9.40 -9.56 -8.37
N ILE A 109 8.27 -8.91 -8.67
CA ILE A 109 8.25 -7.50 -9.10
C ILE A 109 8.79 -6.59 -7.99
N GLN A 110 8.35 -6.79 -6.75
CA GLN A 110 8.80 -6.00 -5.59
C GLN A 110 10.29 -6.20 -5.31
N ALA A 111 10.81 -7.42 -5.49
CA ALA A 111 12.23 -7.69 -5.33
C ALA A 111 13.07 -7.06 -6.45
N ARG A 112 12.68 -7.22 -7.71
CA ARG A 112 13.30 -6.57 -8.88
C ARG A 112 13.37 -5.05 -8.77
N THR A 113 12.36 -4.45 -8.14
CA THR A 113 12.27 -2.99 -7.94
C THR A 113 12.96 -2.49 -6.67
N GLY A 114 13.44 -3.37 -5.80
CA GLY A 114 14.20 -3.04 -4.59
C GLY A 114 13.36 -2.79 -3.32
N PHE A 115 12.09 -3.18 -3.33
CA PHE A 115 11.16 -3.01 -2.21
C PHE A 115 10.97 -4.27 -1.35
N ALA A 116 11.57 -5.39 -1.75
CA ALA A 116 11.62 -6.62 -0.97
C ALA A 116 13.07 -6.97 -0.62
N LYS A 117 13.29 -7.60 0.54
CA LYS A 117 14.61 -8.09 0.96
C LYS A 117 15.02 -9.31 0.13
N GLU A 118 15.81 -9.10 -0.92
CA GLU A 118 16.44 -10.16 -1.72
C GLU A 118 17.95 -9.90 -1.85
N GLN A 119 18.77 -10.96 -1.91
CA GLN A 119 20.23 -10.89 -2.07
C GLN A 119 20.66 -9.99 -3.26
N VAL A 120 19.85 -9.96 -4.34
CA VAL A 120 20.09 -9.14 -5.53
C VAL A 120 19.86 -7.64 -5.27
N ALA A 121 18.83 -7.28 -4.49
CA ALA A 121 18.58 -5.89 -4.12
C ALA A 121 19.66 -5.33 -3.16
N ILE A 122 20.26 -6.22 -2.37
CA ILE A 122 21.37 -5.91 -1.44
C ILE A 122 22.65 -5.62 -2.21
N SER A 123 23.00 -6.44 -3.22
CA SER A 123 24.24 -6.24 -3.99
C SER A 123 24.21 -4.99 -4.87
N GLU A 124 23.05 -4.61 -5.38
CA GLU A 124 22.88 -3.43 -6.24
C GLU A 124 22.58 -2.13 -5.47
N LYS A 125 22.55 -2.16 -4.12
CA LYS A 125 22.17 -1.02 -3.25
C LYS A 125 20.89 -0.31 -3.71
N LYS A 126 19.86 -1.07 -4.11
CA LYS A 126 18.60 -0.47 -4.59
C LYS A 126 17.68 -0.11 -3.44
N ARG A 127 17.13 1.11 -3.48
CA ARG A 127 16.04 1.64 -2.62
C ARG A 127 16.22 1.35 -1.14
N THR A 128 15.57 0.32 -0.58
CA THR A 128 15.62 -0.02 0.85
C THR A 128 17.07 -0.15 1.39
N TYR A 129 18.03 -0.41 0.49
CA TYR A 129 19.47 -0.51 0.78
C TYR A 129 20.32 0.66 0.26
N ALA A 130 19.71 1.64 -0.41
CA ALA A 130 20.33 2.91 -0.75
C ALA A 130 20.36 3.82 0.48
N ASP A 131 21.26 4.81 0.47
CA ASP A 131 21.33 5.81 1.53
C ASP A 131 19.98 6.56 1.63
N ALA A 132 19.50 6.76 2.85
CA ALA A 132 18.19 7.36 3.10
C ALA A 132 18.20 8.85 2.75
N ASP A 133 17.39 9.25 1.77
CA ASP A 133 17.15 10.63 1.36
C ASP A 133 15.76 11.13 1.81
N ALA A 134 15.51 12.44 1.71
CA ALA A 134 14.25 13.04 2.13
C ALA A 134 13.02 12.49 1.37
N GLU A 135 13.19 12.06 0.12
CA GLU A 135 12.12 11.48 -0.69
C GLU A 135 11.82 10.03 -0.26
N SER A 136 12.84 9.29 0.17
CA SER A 136 12.69 7.95 0.75
C SER A 136 11.93 7.94 2.07
N ASN A 137 12.04 9.01 2.88
CA ASN A 137 11.37 9.17 4.17
C ASN A 137 10.04 9.94 4.10
N ALA A 138 9.45 10.03 2.90
CA ALA A 138 8.14 10.62 2.68
C ALA A 138 7.13 10.13 3.74
N THR A 139 6.67 11.05 4.59
CA THR A 139 5.78 10.77 5.72
C THR A 139 4.50 11.56 5.58
N VAL A 140 3.37 10.88 5.79
CA VAL A 140 2.06 11.49 5.73
C VAL A 140 1.88 12.41 6.92
N GLN A 141 1.45 13.65 6.68
CA GLN A 141 1.09 14.59 7.73
C GLN A 141 -0.33 14.27 8.20
N TRP A 142 -0.43 13.66 9.38
CA TRP A 142 -1.70 13.22 9.98
C TRP A 142 -2.51 14.36 10.60
N HIS A 143 -1.85 15.46 10.97
CA HIS A 143 -2.44 16.62 11.65
C HIS A 143 -2.00 17.93 10.97
N GLY A 144 -2.69 19.02 11.30
CA GLY A 144 -2.27 20.38 10.89
C GLY A 144 -2.72 20.79 9.49
N ALA A 145 -3.60 20.02 8.84
CA ALA A 145 -4.20 20.43 7.59
C ALA A 145 -5.29 21.49 7.86
N ASP A 146 -4.90 22.77 7.79
CA ASP A 146 -5.85 23.89 7.92
C ASP A 146 -6.67 24.03 6.64
N ALA A 147 -7.98 23.86 6.77
CA ALA A 147 -8.92 23.95 5.66
C ALA A 147 -8.91 25.33 4.99
N ALA A 148 -8.77 26.42 5.75
CA ALA A 148 -8.78 27.78 5.20
C ALA A 148 -7.55 28.02 4.32
N VAL A 149 -6.38 27.57 4.77
CA VAL A 149 -5.12 27.66 4.02
C VAL A 149 -5.20 26.82 2.74
N LEU A 150 -5.64 25.56 2.86
CA LEU A 150 -5.77 24.66 1.72
C LEU A 150 -6.74 25.19 0.66
N VAL A 151 -7.87 25.76 1.08
CA VAL A 151 -8.82 26.39 0.16
C VAL A 151 -8.17 27.60 -0.50
N SER A 152 -7.46 28.46 0.22
CA SER A 152 -6.81 29.63 -0.39
C SER A 152 -5.76 29.23 -1.45
N GLU A 153 -5.03 28.15 -1.22
CA GLU A 153 -3.94 27.70 -2.08
C GLU A 153 -4.44 26.92 -3.32
N TYR A 154 -5.41 26.03 -3.12
CA TYR A 154 -5.85 25.04 -4.10
C TYR A 154 -7.23 25.33 -4.72
N LYS A 155 -7.93 26.39 -4.30
CA LYS A 155 -9.23 26.75 -4.89
C LYS A 155 -9.11 26.92 -6.41
N GLY A 156 -9.97 26.19 -7.12
CA GLY A 156 -10.04 26.21 -8.58
C GLY A 156 -8.93 25.42 -9.28
N LYS A 157 -8.06 24.72 -8.55
CA LYS A 157 -6.98 23.90 -9.13
C LYS A 157 -7.30 22.42 -9.02
N LEU A 158 -6.87 21.64 -10.00
CA LEU A 158 -6.90 20.19 -9.94
C LEU A 158 -5.68 19.69 -9.17
N VAL A 159 -5.90 19.10 -8.00
CA VAL A 159 -4.83 18.59 -7.13
C VAL A 159 -4.77 17.07 -7.23
N PRO A 160 -3.61 16.48 -7.58
CA PRO A 160 -3.45 15.04 -7.55
C PRO A 160 -3.53 14.53 -6.10
N ALA A 161 -4.32 13.49 -5.88
CA ALA A 161 -4.53 12.95 -4.53
C ALA A 161 -4.70 11.43 -4.53
N ILE A 162 -4.47 10.80 -3.37
CA ILE A 162 -4.67 9.37 -3.16
C ILE A 162 -5.84 9.19 -2.18
N VAL A 163 -6.84 8.41 -2.56
CA VAL A 163 -7.91 7.99 -1.63
C VAL A 163 -7.35 6.93 -0.68
N GLU A 164 -7.29 7.25 0.61
CA GLU A 164 -6.80 6.33 1.65
C GLU A 164 -7.91 5.42 2.17
N ALA A 165 -9.08 6.00 2.44
CA ALA A 165 -10.24 5.29 2.93
C ALA A 165 -11.53 5.97 2.46
N VAL A 166 -12.54 5.16 2.20
CA VAL A 166 -13.91 5.61 1.95
C VAL A 166 -14.64 5.55 3.30
N ARG A 167 -15.19 6.66 3.80
CA ARG A 167 -15.95 6.67 5.06
C ARG A 167 -17.41 6.35 4.80
N ASP A 168 -17.97 6.99 3.78
CA ASP A 168 -19.33 6.81 3.28
C ASP A 168 -19.38 7.24 1.80
N GLY A 169 -20.58 7.28 1.21
CA GLY A 169 -20.76 7.62 -0.21
C GLY A 169 -20.39 9.06 -0.57
N VAL A 170 -20.27 9.95 0.41
CA VAL A 170 -20.01 11.39 0.19
C VAL A 170 -18.72 11.86 0.87
N SER A 171 -18.15 11.08 1.78
CA SER A 171 -16.98 11.43 2.57
C SER A 171 -15.84 10.43 2.39
N LEU A 172 -14.66 10.96 2.06
CA LEU A 172 -13.44 10.23 1.79
C LEU A 172 -12.31 10.73 2.70
N ARG A 173 -11.34 9.87 3.03
CA ARG A 173 -10.03 10.28 3.54
C ARG A 173 -9.05 10.28 2.39
N VAL A 174 -8.40 11.41 2.17
CA VAL A 174 -7.59 11.66 0.98
C VAL A 174 -6.22 12.20 1.40
N ILE A 175 -5.17 11.76 0.72
CA ILE A 175 -3.81 12.26 0.89
C ILE A 175 -3.47 13.13 -0.32
N LEU A 176 -3.24 14.41 -0.10
CA LEU A 176 -2.92 15.37 -1.16
C LEU A 176 -1.45 15.23 -1.60
N LYS A 177 -1.17 15.43 -2.89
CA LYS A 177 0.20 15.50 -3.42
C LYS A 177 0.51 16.92 -3.92
N PRO A 178 1.74 17.43 -3.75
CA PRO A 178 2.93 16.76 -3.20
C PRO A 178 3.08 16.81 -1.67
N SER A 179 2.23 17.55 -0.94
CA SER A 179 2.41 17.84 0.49
C SER A 179 2.24 16.63 1.43
N LEU A 180 1.65 15.52 0.95
CA LEU A 180 1.32 14.32 1.74
C LEU A 180 0.47 14.60 2.97
N GLN A 181 -0.36 15.64 2.91
CA GLN A 181 -1.33 15.97 3.97
C GLN A 181 -2.57 15.09 3.88
N LEU A 182 -2.94 14.49 5.00
CA LEU A 182 -4.16 13.70 5.13
C LEU A 182 -5.34 14.61 5.47
N VAL A 183 -6.37 14.61 4.62
CA VAL A 183 -7.58 15.44 4.75
C VAL A 183 -8.85 14.59 4.70
N ASN A 184 -9.89 15.06 5.38
CA ASN A 184 -11.24 14.56 5.16
C ASN A 184 -11.86 15.36 4.00
N PHE A 185 -12.26 14.66 2.95
CA PHE A 185 -12.77 15.23 1.72
C PHE A 185 -14.25 14.89 1.56
N GLY A 186 -15.10 15.91 1.47
CA GLY A 186 -16.53 15.76 1.20
C GLY A 186 -16.85 16.09 -0.26
N LEU A 187 -17.71 15.31 -0.89
CA LEU A 187 -18.28 15.64 -2.20
C LEU A 187 -19.22 16.83 -2.07
N SER A 188 -19.02 17.86 -2.90
CA SER A 188 -19.90 19.03 -2.94
C SER A 188 -21.03 18.85 -3.94
N GLY A 189 -22.25 19.23 -3.57
CA GLY A 189 -23.39 19.30 -4.50
C GLY A 189 -24.11 17.97 -4.75
N VAL A 190 -23.93 17.01 -3.85
CA VAL A 190 -24.67 15.73 -3.80
C VAL A 190 -25.72 15.75 -2.70
#